data_AF-A0AAE9LVI2-F1
#
_entry.id   AF-A0AAE9LVI2-F1
#
_cell.length_a   1.000
_cell.length_b   1.000
_cell.length_c   1.000
_cell.angle_alpha   90.00
_cell.angle_beta   90.00
_cell.angle_gamma   90.00
#
_symmetry.space_group_name_H-M   'P 1'
#
loop_
_entity.id
_entity.type
_entity.pdbx_description
1 polymer ?
#
loop_
_entity_poly.entity_id
_entity_poly.type
_entity_poly.pdbx_seq_one_letter_code
_entity_poly.pdbx_strand_id
1 'polypeptide(L)'
;MDKEIAEFGDFKYAYMILNKKDLMETVITSSYPSQWIDIYKERNYQCIDPVVLCALQRVSPFPWDESTPINPSLKPSDIFSHAKNYNITTGYTFVLHDHDHNLAMLTLTLNDNKAIDIEGQIHPNKARLQMLLANVHERITTRHRETARNNRDNSSVEKDPLTTRENEVLYWASMGKTYQEIAIILDVKIRTIKFHIGNIVKKMGVTNARHAIRLRAEWQLVKPITR
;
A
#
# COMPACT_ATOMS: atom_id res chain seq x y z
N MET A 1 -19.22 0.12 4.26
CA MET A 1 -18.37 0.22 5.45
C MET A 1 -19.17 0.53 6.71
N ASP A 2 -19.89 1.65 6.81
CA ASP A 2 -20.71 1.95 8.02
C ASP A 2 -21.65 0.80 8.42
N LYS A 3 -22.46 0.30 7.46
CA LYS A 3 -23.37 -0.84 7.68
C LYS A 3 -22.63 -2.13 8.07
N GLU A 4 -21.46 -2.37 7.47
CA GLU A 4 -20.66 -3.58 7.71
C GLU A 4 -20.04 -3.55 9.11
N ILE A 5 -19.60 -2.37 9.59
CA ILE A 5 -19.04 -2.19 10.94
C ILE A 5 -20.14 -2.27 12.00
N ALA A 6 -21.33 -1.72 11.73
CA ALA A 6 -22.47 -1.75 12.64
C ALA A 6 -22.94 -3.17 13.02
N GLU A 7 -22.63 -4.18 12.18
CA GLU A 7 -22.90 -5.60 12.51
C GLU A 7 -22.06 -6.12 13.69
N PHE A 8 -20.95 -5.46 14.00
CA PHE A 8 -20.00 -5.90 15.02
C PHE A 8 -20.15 -5.15 16.35
N GLY A 9 -20.86 -4.03 16.36
CA GLY A 9 -21.06 -3.20 17.55
C GLY A 9 -21.12 -1.71 17.20
N ASP A 10 -21.27 -0.89 18.24
CA ASP A 10 -21.29 0.57 18.10
C ASP A 10 -19.86 1.13 18.15
N PHE A 11 -19.21 1.12 16.98
CA PHE A 11 -17.84 1.61 16.82
C PHE A 11 -17.78 2.82 15.90
N LYS A 12 -16.91 3.78 16.24
CA LYS A 12 -16.31 4.64 15.24
C LYS A 12 -15.16 3.90 14.58
N TYR A 13 -14.88 4.21 13.32
CA TYR A 13 -13.77 3.60 12.60
C TYR A 13 -12.98 4.59 11.75
N ALA A 14 -11.73 4.22 11.49
CA ALA A 14 -10.90 4.79 10.44
C ALA A 14 -10.27 3.64 9.64
N TYR A 15 -10.59 3.61 8.36
CA TYR A 15 -9.91 2.80 7.36
C TYR A 15 -8.88 3.68 6.65
N MET A 16 -7.62 3.25 6.67
CA MET A 16 -6.51 3.98 6.08
C MET A 16 -5.70 3.07 5.16
N ILE A 17 -5.33 3.57 3.99
CA ILE A 17 -4.33 2.98 3.10
C ILE A 17 -3.15 3.93 3.07
N LEU A 18 -1.95 3.42 3.27
CA LEU A 18 -0.70 4.18 3.13
C LEU A 18 0.29 3.42 2.26
N ASN A 19 0.97 4.12 1.35
CA ASN A 19 2.06 3.54 0.58
C ASN A 19 3.35 3.54 1.41
N LYS A 20 3.97 2.37 1.60
CA LYS A 20 5.21 2.23 2.39
C LYS A 20 6.43 2.91 1.74
N LYS A 21 6.38 3.21 0.43
CA LYS A 21 7.43 3.96 -0.29
C LYS A 21 7.24 5.47 -0.19
N ASP A 22 5.99 5.93 -0.10
CA ASP A 22 5.65 7.33 0.10
C ASP A 22 4.45 7.46 1.04
N LEU A 23 4.71 7.77 2.30
CA LEU A 23 3.67 7.91 3.32
C LEU A 23 2.71 9.08 3.04
N MET A 24 3.05 9.99 2.13
CA MET A 24 2.15 11.08 1.73
C MET A 24 1.03 10.60 0.81
N GLU A 25 1.21 9.46 0.13
CA GLU A 25 0.14 8.77 -0.58
C GLU A 25 -0.75 8.00 0.41
N THR A 26 -1.56 8.75 1.16
CA THR A 26 -2.48 8.22 2.16
C THR A 26 -3.93 8.49 1.80
N VAL A 27 -4.77 7.45 1.86
CA VAL A 27 -6.22 7.54 1.69
C VAL A 27 -6.89 7.16 2.99
N ILE A 28 -7.82 7.99 3.46
CA ILE A 28 -8.56 7.78 4.72
C ILE A 28 -10.06 7.79 4.42
N THR A 29 -10.76 6.74 4.86
CA THR A 29 -12.23 6.66 4.92
C THR A 29 -12.62 6.39 6.37
N SER A 30 -13.42 7.24 6.98
CA SER A 30 -13.63 7.18 8.43
C SER A 30 -15.00 7.72 8.82
N SER A 31 -15.51 7.24 9.94
CA SER A 31 -16.68 7.81 10.64
C SER A 31 -16.29 8.88 11.67
N TYR A 32 -15.00 9.25 11.77
CA TYR A 32 -14.55 10.34 12.63
C TYR A 32 -15.04 11.70 12.10
N PRO A 33 -15.10 12.72 12.97
CA PRO A 33 -15.40 14.09 12.53
C PRO A 33 -14.46 14.52 11.40
N SER A 34 -15.01 15.08 10.33
CA SER A 34 -14.21 15.50 9.15
C SER A 34 -13.10 16.48 9.53
N GLN A 35 -13.37 17.38 10.47
CA GLN A 35 -12.39 18.33 11.05
C GLN A 35 -11.13 17.63 11.57
N TRP A 36 -11.27 16.47 12.22
CA TRP A 36 -10.12 15.70 12.67
C TRP A 36 -9.33 15.11 11.50
N ILE A 37 -10.04 14.57 10.50
CA ILE A 37 -9.41 14.01 9.30
C ILE A 37 -8.62 15.08 8.54
N ASP A 38 -9.16 16.30 8.45
CA ASP A 38 -8.51 17.43 7.79
C ASP A 38 -7.22 17.81 8.53
N ILE A 39 -7.29 18.00 9.86
CA ILE A 39 -6.12 18.29 10.71
C ILE A 39 -5.06 17.18 10.59
N TYR A 40 -5.49 15.91 10.60
CA TYR A 40 -4.59 14.77 10.50
C TYR A 40 -3.78 14.80 9.20
N LYS A 41 -4.45 15.08 8.08
CA LYS A 41 -3.83 15.19 6.75
C LYS A 41 -2.94 16.43 6.64
N GLU A 42 -3.43 17.60 7.04
CA GLU A 42 -2.68 18.86 6.95
C GLU A 42 -1.35 18.82 7.73
N ARG A 43 -1.35 18.11 8.87
CA ARG A 43 -0.17 17.99 9.73
C ARG A 43 0.69 16.76 9.43
N ASN A 44 0.35 15.99 8.39
CA ASN A 44 1.04 14.76 8.00
C ASN A 44 1.22 13.78 9.18
N TYR A 45 0.18 13.62 9.99
CA TYR A 45 0.27 12.82 11.20
C TYR A 45 0.58 11.34 10.94
N GLN A 46 0.27 10.81 9.76
CA GLN A 46 0.68 9.45 9.36
C GLN A 46 2.19 9.18 9.50
N CYS A 47 3.04 10.22 9.42
CA CYS A 47 4.50 10.06 9.55
C CYS A 47 4.98 9.95 10.99
N ILE A 48 4.16 10.37 11.96
CA ILE A 48 4.54 10.44 13.38
C ILE A 48 3.55 9.72 14.31
N ASP A 49 2.41 9.26 13.79
CA ASP A 49 1.38 8.55 14.53
C ASP A 49 1.93 7.22 15.07
N PRO A 50 2.01 7.04 16.39
CA PRO A 50 2.53 5.80 16.99
C PRO A 50 1.75 4.55 16.59
N VAL A 51 0.45 4.67 16.29
CA VAL A 51 -0.37 3.55 15.80
C VAL A 51 0.08 3.13 14.41
N VAL A 52 0.36 4.10 13.53
CA VAL A 52 0.87 3.85 12.16
C VAL A 52 2.28 3.28 12.20
N LEU A 53 3.17 3.88 12.98
CA LEU A 53 4.55 3.42 13.14
C LEU A 53 4.61 2.00 13.71
N CYS A 54 3.71 1.66 14.63
CA CYS A 54 3.57 0.30 15.13
C CYS A 54 3.04 -0.66 14.05
N ALA A 55 1.99 -0.27 13.31
CA ALA A 55 1.41 -1.07 12.24
C ALA A 55 2.39 -1.37 11.09
N LEU A 56 3.30 -0.43 10.78
CA LEU A 56 4.37 -0.62 9.80
C LEU A 56 5.31 -1.78 10.15
N GLN A 57 5.47 -2.08 11.45
CA GLN A 57 6.42 -3.08 11.94
C GLN A 57 5.76 -4.39 12.40
N ARG A 58 4.46 -4.59 12.13
CA ARG A 58 3.75 -5.81 12.55
C ARG A 58 2.68 -6.26 11.57
N VAL A 59 2.18 -7.46 11.78
CA VAL A 59 1.14 -8.09 10.95
C VAL A 59 -0.11 -8.49 11.74
N SER A 60 -0.03 -8.50 13.08
CA SER A 60 -1.15 -8.87 13.95
C SER A 60 -1.91 -7.61 14.40
N PRO A 61 -3.25 -7.69 14.54
CA PRO A 61 -4.02 -6.63 15.19
C PRO A 61 -3.59 -6.37 16.62
N PHE A 62 -3.78 -5.14 17.10
CA PHE A 62 -3.34 -4.73 18.43
C PHE A 62 -4.21 -3.62 19.06
N PRO A 63 -4.36 -3.62 20.39
CA PRO A 63 -4.96 -2.50 21.12
C PRO A 63 -3.95 -1.35 21.28
N TRP A 64 -4.46 -0.15 21.46
CA TRP A 64 -3.68 1.02 21.85
C TRP A 64 -4.50 1.97 22.71
N ASP A 65 -3.80 2.75 23.54
CA ASP A 65 -4.37 3.72 24.47
C ASP A 65 -3.41 4.90 24.60
N GLU A 66 -3.92 6.13 24.62
CA GLU A 66 -3.14 7.37 24.77
C GLU A 66 -2.23 7.36 26.02
N SER A 67 -2.65 6.66 27.08
CA SER A 67 -1.96 6.59 28.36
C SER A 67 -0.82 5.57 28.39
N THR A 68 -0.80 4.61 27.46
CA THR A 68 0.23 3.58 27.39
C THR A 68 1.02 3.68 26.08
N PRO A 69 2.34 3.91 26.14
CA PRO A 69 3.12 3.99 24.92
C PRO A 69 3.09 2.65 24.17
N ILE A 70 2.50 2.66 22.97
CA ILE A 70 2.45 1.51 22.05
C ILE A 70 3.86 1.03 21.71
N ASN A 71 4.81 1.96 21.68
CA ASN A 71 6.23 1.71 21.56
C ASN A 71 7.00 2.68 22.50
N PRO A 72 7.69 2.18 23.54
CA PRO A 72 8.44 3.00 24.48
C PRO A 72 9.56 3.84 23.84
N SER A 73 10.02 3.47 22.64
CA SER A 73 11.07 4.19 21.91
C SER A 73 10.56 5.40 21.12
N LEU A 74 9.24 5.57 20.99
CA LEU A 74 8.65 6.72 20.31
C LEU A 74 8.41 7.85 21.32
N LYS A 75 8.82 9.07 20.97
CA LYS A 75 8.51 10.26 21.76
C LYS A 75 6.99 10.48 21.80
N PRO A 76 6.42 11.00 22.91
CA PRO A 76 5.03 11.41 22.94
C PRO A 76 4.77 12.40 21.81
N SER A 77 3.96 12.00 20.84
CA SER A 77 3.55 12.84 19.73
C SER A 77 2.33 13.66 20.14
N ASP A 78 2.31 14.96 19.80
CA ASP A 78 1.19 15.87 20.06
C ASP A 78 -0.16 15.42 19.43
N ILE A 79 -0.13 14.38 18.60
CA ILE A 79 -1.31 13.78 17.96
C ILE A 79 -2.40 13.39 18.96
N PHE A 80 -2.05 12.72 20.07
CA PHE A 80 -3.06 12.23 21.03
C PHE A 80 -3.68 13.39 21.81
N SER A 81 -2.89 14.42 22.14
CA SER A 81 -3.41 15.67 22.74
C SER A 81 -4.49 16.31 21.86
N HIS A 82 -4.34 16.23 20.53
CA HIS A 82 -5.33 16.76 19.60
C HIS A 82 -6.51 15.78 19.38
N ALA A 83 -6.22 14.49 19.23
CA ALA A 83 -7.20 13.42 19.00
C ALA A 83 -8.19 13.31 20.17
N LYS A 84 -7.75 13.61 21.39
CA LYS A 84 -8.57 13.65 22.59
C LYS A 84 -9.76 14.60 22.49
N ASN A 85 -9.61 15.74 21.82
CA ASN A 85 -10.71 16.70 21.59
C ASN A 85 -11.83 16.11 20.71
N TYR A 86 -11.58 14.99 20.05
CA TYR A 86 -12.52 14.26 19.20
C TYR A 86 -12.91 12.89 19.77
N ASN A 87 -12.58 12.62 21.05
CA ASN A 87 -12.79 11.35 21.74
C ASN A 87 -12.10 10.15 21.06
N ILE A 88 -10.89 10.37 20.54
CA ILE A 88 -10.05 9.33 19.92
C ILE A 88 -8.84 9.11 20.84
N THR A 89 -9.06 8.36 21.92
CA THR A 89 -8.08 8.16 23.00
C THR A 89 -7.65 6.70 23.14
N THR A 90 -8.54 5.77 22.82
CA THR A 90 -8.28 4.32 22.87
C THR A 90 -8.85 3.67 21.62
N GLY A 91 -8.23 2.59 21.18
CA GLY A 91 -8.67 1.89 19.98
C GLY A 91 -8.02 0.54 19.78
N TYR A 92 -8.46 -0.12 18.71
CA TYR A 92 -7.91 -1.39 18.28
C TYR A 92 -7.70 -1.36 16.78
N THR A 93 -6.50 -1.70 16.35
CA THR A 93 -6.11 -1.55 14.95
C THR A 93 -5.79 -2.91 14.34
N PHE A 94 -6.51 -3.22 13.26
CA PHE A 94 -6.24 -4.35 12.38
C PHE A 94 -5.28 -3.93 11.27
N VAL A 95 -4.43 -4.85 10.85
CA VAL A 95 -3.31 -4.59 9.95
C VAL A 95 -3.36 -5.55 8.77
N LEU A 96 -3.11 -5.04 7.56
CA LEU A 96 -2.94 -5.84 6.35
C LEU A 96 -1.87 -5.20 5.47
N HIS A 97 -0.88 -5.99 5.07
CA HIS A 97 0.13 -5.59 4.11
C HIS A 97 -0.21 -6.21 2.77
N ASP A 98 -0.36 -5.40 1.74
CA ASP A 98 -0.67 -5.91 0.40
C ASP A 98 0.61 -6.17 -0.42
N HIS A 99 0.40 -6.63 -1.66
CA HIS A 99 1.46 -6.95 -2.60
C HIS A 99 2.01 -5.73 -3.36
N ASP A 100 1.47 -4.53 -3.14
CA ASP A 100 1.74 -3.30 -3.90
C ASP A 100 2.35 -2.22 -3.00
N HIS A 101 3.06 -2.66 -1.97
CA HIS A 101 3.68 -1.82 -0.94
C HIS A 101 2.70 -0.98 -0.12
N ASN A 102 1.41 -1.29 -0.12
CA ASN A 102 0.47 -0.63 0.77
C ASN A 102 0.42 -1.32 2.13
N LEU A 103 0.13 -0.52 3.15
CA LEU A 103 -0.37 -0.94 4.44
C LEU A 103 -1.81 -0.44 4.57
N ALA A 104 -2.73 -1.37 4.74
CA ALA A 104 -4.13 -1.10 5.06
C ALA A 104 -4.36 -1.29 6.55
N MET A 105 -5.03 -0.33 7.15
CA MET A 105 -5.36 -0.31 8.57
C MET A 105 -6.86 -0.12 8.74
N LEU A 106 -7.46 -0.91 9.64
CA LEU A 106 -8.80 -0.66 10.15
C LEU A 106 -8.69 -0.43 11.65
N THR A 107 -8.88 0.81 12.07
CA THR A 107 -8.88 1.22 13.46
C THR A 107 -10.32 1.37 13.93
N LEU A 108 -10.67 0.72 15.04
CA LEU A 108 -11.97 0.84 15.70
C LEU A 108 -11.79 1.56 17.04
N THR A 109 -12.68 2.49 17.36
CA THR A 109 -12.75 3.20 18.63
C THR A 109 -14.20 3.23 19.13
N LEU A 110 -14.39 3.38 20.44
CA LEU A 110 -15.71 3.38 21.05
C LEU A 110 -16.38 4.75 20.90
N ASN A 111 -17.71 4.76 20.76
CA ASN A 111 -18.49 5.99 20.64
C ASN A 111 -18.57 6.79 21.96
N ASP A 112 -18.40 6.12 23.11
CA ASP A 112 -18.69 6.68 24.44
C ASP A 112 -17.61 6.40 25.49
N ASN A 113 -17.44 7.32 26.44
CA ASN A 113 -16.48 7.32 27.56
C ASN A 113 -16.68 6.20 28.61
N LYS A 114 -17.54 5.21 28.34
CA LYS A 114 -17.59 4.01 29.18
C LYS A 114 -16.43 3.15 28.74
N ALA A 115 -15.40 3.09 29.58
CA ALA A 115 -14.26 2.18 29.49
C ALA A 115 -14.74 0.71 29.52
N ILE A 116 -15.40 0.30 28.45
CA ILE A 116 -15.85 -1.06 28.22
C ILE A 116 -14.75 -1.67 27.38
N ASP A 117 -13.99 -2.56 28.00
CA ASP A 117 -13.00 -3.46 27.40
C ASP A 117 -13.18 -3.63 25.88
N ILE A 118 -12.46 -2.80 25.10
CA ILE A 118 -12.55 -2.80 23.63
C ILE A 118 -12.05 -4.13 23.08
N GLU A 119 -11.07 -4.73 23.76
CA GLU A 119 -10.54 -6.03 23.39
C GLU A 119 -11.59 -7.12 23.60
N GLY A 120 -12.33 -7.09 24.71
CA GLY A 120 -13.47 -7.96 24.97
C GLY A 120 -14.60 -7.85 23.94
N GLN A 121 -14.90 -6.65 23.43
CA GLN A 121 -15.90 -6.46 22.37
C GLN A 121 -15.41 -6.97 21.00
N ILE A 122 -14.11 -6.85 20.74
CA ILE A 122 -13.51 -7.24 19.46
C ILE A 122 -13.23 -8.74 19.40
N HIS A 123 -12.80 -9.34 20.51
CA HIS A 123 -12.33 -10.72 20.57
C HIS A 123 -13.29 -11.74 19.91
N PRO A 124 -14.62 -11.70 20.16
CA PRO A 124 -15.57 -12.63 19.52
C PRO A 124 -15.61 -12.53 17.99
N ASN A 125 -15.30 -11.35 17.43
CA ASN A 125 -15.40 -11.08 16.00
C ASN A 125 -14.05 -10.78 15.33
N LYS A 126 -12.93 -10.95 16.04
CA LYS A 126 -11.58 -10.55 15.59
C LYS A 126 -11.24 -11.11 14.20
N ALA A 127 -11.50 -12.39 13.96
CA ALA A 127 -11.25 -13.01 12.66
C ALA A 127 -12.14 -12.44 11.54
N ARG A 128 -13.43 -12.18 11.84
CA ARG A 128 -14.38 -11.58 10.89
C ARG A 128 -14.00 -10.14 10.56
N LEU A 129 -13.56 -9.36 11.54
CA LEU A 129 -13.06 -7.99 11.36
C LEU A 129 -11.77 -7.95 10.53
N GLN A 130 -10.84 -8.89 10.73
CA GLN A 130 -9.66 -9.01 9.88
C GLN A 130 -10.03 -9.36 8.44
N MET A 131 -11.00 -10.25 8.23
CA MET A 131 -11.49 -10.61 6.90
C MET A 131 -12.23 -9.45 6.24
N LEU A 132 -12.99 -8.67 7.02
CA LEU A 132 -13.62 -7.44 6.56
C LEU A 132 -12.56 -6.45 6.03
N LEU A 133 -11.47 -6.24 6.76
CA LEU A 133 -10.35 -5.40 6.30
C LEU A 133 -9.81 -5.90 4.95
N ALA A 134 -9.57 -7.21 4.80
CA ALA A 134 -9.10 -7.79 3.53
C ALA A 134 -10.08 -7.53 2.38
N ASN A 135 -11.37 -7.82 2.57
CA ASN A 135 -12.39 -7.65 1.54
C ASN A 135 -12.61 -6.18 1.14
N VAL A 136 -12.62 -5.29 2.13
CA VAL A 136 -12.73 -3.85 1.88
C VAL A 136 -11.51 -3.34 1.13
N HIS A 137 -10.31 -3.77 1.53
CA HIS A 137 -9.07 -3.36 0.90
C HIS A 137 -9.00 -3.80 -0.57
N GLU A 138 -9.28 -5.07 -0.86
CA GLU A 138 -9.37 -5.59 -2.22
C GLU A 138 -10.36 -4.77 -3.05
N ARG A 139 -11.60 -4.59 -2.55
CA ARG A 139 -12.63 -3.82 -3.26
C ARG A 139 -12.20 -2.39 -3.61
N ILE A 140 -11.47 -1.73 -2.72
CA ILE A 140 -11.00 -0.36 -2.94
C ILE A 140 -9.83 -0.34 -3.94
N THR A 141 -8.82 -1.20 -3.76
CA THR A 141 -7.64 -1.21 -4.63
C THR A 141 -7.95 -1.73 -6.04
N THR A 142 -8.84 -2.72 -6.20
CA THR A 142 -9.29 -3.18 -7.53
C THR A 142 -9.94 -2.03 -8.31
N ARG A 143 -10.85 -1.28 -7.68
CA ARG A 143 -11.53 -0.14 -8.32
C ARG A 143 -10.56 0.98 -8.69
N HIS A 144 -9.59 1.27 -7.83
CA HIS A 144 -8.54 2.25 -8.15
C HIS A 144 -7.67 1.80 -9.32
N ARG A 145 -7.29 0.51 -9.38
CA ARG A 145 -6.54 -0.05 -10.51
C ARG A 145 -7.33 -0.02 -11.81
N GLU A 146 -8.61 -0.36 -11.78
CA GLU A 146 -9.50 -0.29 -12.95
C GLU A 146 -9.66 1.16 -13.43
N THR A 147 -9.88 2.10 -12.50
CA THR A 147 -10.00 3.53 -12.85
C THR A 147 -8.68 4.07 -13.40
N ALA A 148 -7.54 3.71 -12.81
CA ALA A 148 -6.22 4.09 -13.31
C ALA A 148 -5.90 3.46 -14.68
N ARG A 149 -6.34 2.22 -14.92
CA ARG A 149 -6.23 1.56 -16.24
C ARG A 149 -7.11 2.26 -17.28
N ASN A 150 -8.37 2.53 -16.95
CA ASN A 150 -9.31 3.21 -17.85
C ASN A 150 -8.90 4.67 -18.12
N ASN A 151 -8.32 5.37 -17.13
CA ASN A 151 -7.76 6.70 -17.33
C ASN A 151 -6.47 6.66 -18.17
N ARG A 152 -5.62 5.63 -18.04
CA ARG A 152 -4.47 5.43 -18.94
C ARG A 152 -4.88 5.13 -20.38
N ASP A 153 -6.04 4.52 -20.61
CA ASP A 153 -6.60 4.34 -21.95
C ASP A 153 -7.17 5.64 -22.55
N ASN A 154 -7.62 6.59 -21.71
CA ASN A 154 -8.18 7.88 -22.16
C ASN A 154 -7.23 9.08 -22.09
N SER A 155 -6.13 9.02 -21.33
CA SER A 155 -5.07 10.02 -21.34
C SER A 155 -3.93 9.50 -22.20
N SER A 156 -3.88 9.94 -23.47
CA SER A 156 -2.74 9.84 -24.40
C SER A 156 -1.80 8.66 -24.13
N VAL A 157 -2.02 7.53 -24.82
CA VAL A 157 -1.10 6.38 -24.92
C VAL A 157 0.35 6.82 -24.69
N GLU A 158 0.84 6.69 -23.45
CA GLU A 158 2.27 6.60 -23.22
C GLU A 158 2.65 5.28 -23.87
N LYS A 159 3.00 5.36 -25.16
CA LYS A 159 3.59 4.25 -25.90
C LYS A 159 4.67 3.71 -24.99
N ASP A 160 4.60 2.41 -24.71
CA ASP A 160 5.68 1.68 -24.03
C ASP A 160 7.01 2.24 -24.56
N PRO A 161 7.84 2.87 -23.70
CA PRO A 161 9.03 3.56 -24.17
C PRO A 161 9.99 2.57 -24.87
N LEU A 162 9.83 1.27 -24.60
CA LEU A 162 10.56 0.19 -25.21
C LEU A 162 9.90 -0.28 -26.51
N THR A 163 10.74 -0.43 -27.54
CA THR A 163 10.36 -1.13 -28.77
C THR A 163 10.05 -2.60 -28.50
N THR A 164 9.33 -3.26 -29.39
CA THR A 164 9.08 -4.71 -29.33
C THR A 164 10.37 -5.50 -29.09
N ARG A 165 11.44 -5.12 -29.78
CA ARG A 165 12.73 -5.81 -29.68
C ARG A 165 13.41 -5.59 -28.34
N GLU A 166 13.35 -4.38 -27.80
CA GLU A 166 13.85 -4.07 -26.45
C GLU A 166 13.06 -4.84 -25.39
N ASN A 167 11.74 -4.98 -25.57
CA ASN A 167 10.89 -5.78 -24.71
C ASN A 167 11.25 -7.27 -24.71
N GLU A 168 11.48 -7.88 -25.88
CA GLU A 168 11.94 -9.26 -26.00
C GLU A 168 13.29 -9.50 -25.30
N VAL A 169 14.24 -8.58 -25.52
CA VAL A 169 15.56 -8.65 -24.88
C VAL A 169 15.44 -8.55 -23.36
N LEU A 170 14.64 -7.60 -22.85
CA LEU A 170 14.44 -7.42 -21.42
C LEU A 170 13.69 -8.61 -20.78
N TYR A 171 12.76 -9.22 -21.52
CA TYR A 171 12.04 -10.42 -21.09
C TYR A 171 12.99 -11.59 -20.86
N TRP A 172 13.80 -11.97 -21.85
CA TRP A 172 14.72 -13.10 -21.69
C TRP A 172 15.79 -12.82 -20.63
N ALA A 173 16.25 -11.58 -20.51
CA ALA A 173 17.15 -11.18 -19.43
C ALA A 173 16.48 -11.32 -18.05
N SER A 174 15.20 -10.98 -17.91
CA SER A 174 14.45 -11.21 -16.66
C SER A 174 14.20 -12.68 -16.34
N MET A 175 14.19 -13.55 -17.34
CA MET A 175 14.15 -15.01 -17.18
C MET A 175 15.53 -15.60 -16.86
N GLY A 176 16.54 -14.76 -16.61
CA GLY A 176 17.89 -15.18 -16.21
C GLY A 176 18.80 -15.60 -17.38
N LYS A 177 18.41 -15.35 -18.64
CA LYS A 177 19.26 -15.66 -19.79
C LYS A 177 20.42 -14.69 -19.92
N THR A 178 21.60 -15.23 -20.19
CA THR A 178 22.80 -14.45 -20.53
C THR A 178 22.66 -13.78 -21.88
N TYR A 179 23.39 -12.69 -22.13
CA TYR A 179 23.35 -12.01 -23.44
C TYR A 179 23.73 -12.92 -24.62
N GLN A 180 24.52 -13.96 -24.37
CA GLN A 180 24.85 -15.00 -25.36
C GLN A 180 23.63 -15.86 -25.68
N GLU A 181 22.93 -16.35 -24.67
CA GLU A 181 21.70 -17.14 -24.88
C GLU A 181 20.60 -16.29 -25.53
N ILE A 182 20.42 -15.04 -25.12
CA ILE A 182 19.42 -14.14 -25.74
C ILE A 182 19.75 -13.90 -27.21
N ALA A 183 21.03 -13.70 -27.54
CA ALA A 183 21.49 -13.54 -28.92
C ALA A 183 21.13 -14.76 -29.78
N ILE A 184 21.29 -15.97 -29.23
CA ILE A 184 20.90 -17.22 -29.90
C ILE A 184 19.38 -17.33 -30.05
N ILE A 185 18.61 -17.06 -28.98
CA ILE A 185 17.14 -17.17 -28.98
C ILE A 185 16.51 -16.21 -30.00
N LEU A 186 17.08 -15.01 -30.11
CA LEU A 186 16.55 -13.94 -30.95
C LEU A 186 17.21 -13.87 -32.33
N ASP A 187 18.12 -14.79 -32.65
CA ASP A 187 18.89 -14.85 -33.90
C ASP A 187 19.58 -13.52 -34.28
N VAL A 188 20.33 -12.95 -33.33
CA VAL A 188 21.12 -11.72 -33.54
C VAL A 188 22.48 -11.80 -32.87
N LYS A 189 23.38 -10.88 -33.24
CA LYS A 189 24.71 -10.81 -32.60
C LYS A 189 24.61 -10.28 -31.17
N ILE A 190 25.49 -10.76 -30.28
CA ILE A 190 25.60 -10.32 -28.87
C ILE A 190 25.76 -8.79 -28.76
N ARG A 191 26.47 -8.15 -29.71
CA ARG A 191 26.62 -6.69 -29.77
C ARG A 191 25.27 -5.97 -29.91
N THR A 192 24.34 -6.54 -30.67
CA THR A 192 22.97 -6.03 -30.84
C THR A 192 22.19 -6.13 -29.53
N ILE A 193 22.34 -7.22 -28.79
CA ILE A 193 21.74 -7.36 -27.45
C ILE A 193 22.26 -6.29 -26.49
N LYS A 194 23.58 -6.08 -26.43
CA LYS A 194 24.19 -5.03 -25.59
C LYS A 194 23.69 -3.63 -25.98
N PHE A 195 23.50 -3.37 -27.27
CA PHE A 195 22.92 -2.12 -27.77
C PHE A 195 21.49 -1.92 -27.26
N HIS A 196 20.61 -2.92 -27.40
CA HIS A 196 19.24 -2.84 -26.88
C HIS A 196 19.21 -2.64 -25.36
N ILE A 197 20.05 -3.35 -24.59
CA ILE A 197 20.16 -3.14 -23.14
C ILE A 197 20.57 -1.71 -22.80
N GLY A 198 21.51 -1.12 -23.53
CA GLY A 198 21.90 0.28 -23.34
C GLY A 198 20.73 1.24 -23.54
N ASN A 199 19.94 1.03 -24.60
CA ASN A 199 18.75 1.83 -24.87
C ASN A 199 17.66 1.62 -23.80
N ILE A 200 17.44 0.39 -23.34
CA ILE A 200 16.49 0.07 -22.27
C ILE A 200 16.85 0.83 -21.00
N VAL A 201 18.11 0.75 -20.57
CA VAL A 201 18.61 1.44 -19.37
C VAL A 201 18.39 2.95 -19.48
N LYS A 202 18.70 3.54 -20.63
CA LYS A 202 18.48 4.96 -20.90
C LYS A 202 16.99 5.34 -20.90
N LYS A 203 16.14 4.57 -21.57
CA LYS A 203 14.70 4.82 -21.71
C LYS A 203 13.93 4.62 -20.40
N MET A 204 14.36 3.67 -19.56
CA MET A 204 13.78 3.44 -18.24
C MET A 204 14.37 4.36 -17.16
N GLY A 205 15.33 5.23 -17.49
CA GLY A 205 15.93 6.16 -16.52
C GLY A 205 16.71 5.47 -15.40
N VAL A 206 17.20 4.25 -15.62
CA VAL A 206 17.94 3.48 -14.61
C VAL A 206 19.45 3.50 -14.86
N THR A 207 20.21 3.08 -13.85
CA THR A 207 21.68 3.13 -13.89
C THR A 207 22.32 1.89 -14.52
N ASN A 208 21.63 0.75 -14.51
CA ASN A 208 22.17 -0.50 -15.07
C ASN A 208 21.08 -1.51 -15.44
N ALA A 209 21.47 -2.55 -16.18
CA ALA A 209 20.58 -3.59 -16.67
C ALA A 209 19.89 -4.38 -15.56
N ARG A 210 20.56 -4.62 -14.42
CA ARG A 210 19.94 -5.34 -13.28
C ARG A 210 18.79 -4.55 -12.69
N HIS A 211 18.95 -3.23 -12.60
CA HIS A 211 17.87 -2.34 -12.16
C HIS A 211 16.70 -2.36 -13.16
N ALA A 212 16.98 -2.31 -14.46
CA ALA A 212 15.94 -2.44 -15.51
C ALA A 212 15.17 -3.77 -15.40
N ILE A 213 15.90 -4.88 -15.20
CA ILE A 213 15.32 -6.22 -15.04
C ILE A 213 14.43 -6.28 -13.79
N ARG A 214 14.89 -5.75 -12.66
CA ARG A 214 14.11 -5.68 -11.42
C ARG A 214 12.81 -4.88 -11.61
N LEU A 215 12.90 -3.69 -12.21
CA LEU A 215 11.70 -2.87 -12.47
C LEU A 215 10.70 -3.59 -13.38
N ARG A 216 11.15 -4.34 -14.38
CA ARG A 216 10.25 -5.15 -15.21
C ARG A 216 9.49 -6.20 -14.39
N ALA A 217 10.16 -6.85 -13.44
CA ALA A 217 9.53 -7.81 -12.55
C ALA A 217 8.52 -7.14 -11.59
N GLU A 218 8.85 -5.96 -11.07
CA GLU A 218 7.96 -5.17 -10.19
C GLU A 218 6.72 -4.62 -10.91
N TRP A 219 6.85 -4.19 -12.18
CA TRP A 219 5.76 -3.56 -12.93
C TRP A 219 4.77 -4.53 -13.61
N GLN A 220 4.86 -5.84 -13.35
CA GLN A 220 3.99 -6.87 -13.97
C GLN A 220 3.86 -6.77 -15.51
N LEU A 221 4.89 -6.27 -16.22
CA LEU A 221 4.96 -6.31 -17.70
C LEU A 221 5.28 -7.73 -18.22
N VAL A 222 4.70 -8.75 -17.58
CA VAL A 222 4.70 -10.13 -18.08
C VAL A 222 3.56 -10.23 -19.09
N LYS A 223 3.70 -9.53 -20.22
CA LYS A 223 3.00 -9.97 -21.43
C LYS A 223 3.83 -11.12 -22.00
N PRO A 224 3.33 -12.38 -21.99
CA PRO A 224 3.98 -13.42 -22.77
C PRO A 224 4.04 -12.95 -24.23
N ILE A 225 5.14 -13.27 -24.91
CA ILE A 225 5.26 -13.03 -26.34
C ILE A 225 4.21 -13.96 -27.00
N THR A 226 3.02 -13.44 -27.30
CA THR A 226 2.08 -14.12 -28.20
C THR A 226 2.73 -14.15 -29.57
N ARG A 227 3.05 -15.35 -30.03
CA ARG A 227 3.40 -15.63 -31.43
C ARG A 227 2.21 -15.37 -32.33
#